data_AF-A0AAV4N8W6-F1
#
_entry.id   AF-A0AAV4N8W6-F1
#
_cell.length_a   1.000
_cell.length_b   1.000
_cell.length_c   1.000
_cell.angle_alpha   90.00
_cell.angle_beta   90.00
_cell.angle_gamma   90.00
#
_symmetry.space_group_name_H-M   'P 1'
#
loop_
_entity.id
_entity.type
_entity.pdbx_description
1 polymer ?
#
loop_
_entity_poly.entity_id
_entity_poly.type
_entity_poly.pdbx_seq_one_letter_code
_entity_poly.pdbx_strand_id
1 'polypeptide(L)'
;MEKLAHQAALIAAQKQIFYGEYFKKLSSIRNFNVDHQVILLIPDSTNNLNVRFADPSEVIRHHLESFAFFSRTTIAKIMASEVVLGFDQEIPVPKEKKKKKSKSLGEMQCEKDFTLATEVSEKDLVENSSNWPLLLKNIQKLNVKSAHYTPLTHGSSPLKRPLNEYMLSGFINLDKPSNPSSHEVVAWIKRILEVPKTGHSGTLDPKVTGCLVVCIGRATRLVKSQQGAGKEYVCIFNLHQAIDDVNKIRTVMDFFSGALFQLPPIISAVKRQLRVRTIYEAKILQFDEKKSQGIFWVSCEAGTYIRTLCKHIGLMLGSGGQMLELRRVRSGIQSEKEQLYTLHDILDAMWLFKNHNDESYLRRVIQPLEALLVTHKRVVVKDSAVNAICYGAKIMIPGVLRYEDGIELNEEIVVMTTKGEAIALAIAQMTTATMCTIDHGVVAKIKRVVMERDTYPRKWGLGTTASYKKKMIQEGLLDKYGNPNEKTPGSYLQMLQAGHIKSEPVTPRSASPVIKTEEEATLKRPKSPVSDDEDKKKHKHKKHKHDKHSSEAVQEELEEVASEKKKKKKKKKEKELTTED
;
A
#
# COMPACT_ATOMS: atom_id res chain seq x y z
N MET A 1 -29.58 33.33 43.08
CA MET A 1 -28.30 33.16 43.77
C MET A 1 -27.47 32.04 43.13
N GLU A 2 -27.98 30.81 43.01
CA GLU A 2 -27.21 29.69 42.41
C GLU A 2 -26.86 29.87 40.93
N LYS A 3 -27.77 30.43 40.11
CA LYS A 3 -27.46 30.76 38.70
C LYS A 3 -26.35 31.82 38.58
N LEU A 4 -26.29 32.76 39.51
CA LEU A 4 -25.26 33.80 39.59
C LEU A 4 -23.91 33.23 40.02
N ALA A 5 -23.91 32.27 40.95
CA ALA A 5 -22.72 31.54 41.38
C ALA A 5 -22.15 30.65 40.24
N HIS A 6 -23.02 30.00 39.46
CA HIS A 6 -22.59 29.18 38.33
C HIS A 6 -22.00 30.03 37.20
N GLN A 7 -22.59 31.20 36.92
CA GLN A 7 -22.08 32.14 35.93
C GLN A 7 -20.73 32.76 36.36
N ALA A 8 -20.58 33.07 37.65
CA ALA A 8 -19.31 33.53 38.22
C ALA A 8 -18.20 32.46 38.13
N ALA A 9 -18.53 31.19 38.38
CA ALA A 9 -17.61 30.06 38.24
C ALA A 9 -17.16 29.84 36.79
N LEU A 10 -18.08 30.00 35.83
CA LEU A 10 -17.77 29.88 34.39
C LEU A 10 -16.88 31.03 33.90
N ILE A 11 -17.11 32.26 34.38
CA ILE A 11 -16.26 33.42 34.09
C ILE A 11 -14.87 33.26 34.73
N ALA A 12 -14.79 32.70 35.93
CA ALA A 12 -13.52 32.41 36.60
C ALA A 12 -12.73 31.31 35.86
N ALA A 13 -13.39 30.25 35.38
CA ALA A 13 -12.78 29.19 34.58
C ALA A 13 -12.29 29.70 33.21
N GLN A 14 -13.06 30.55 32.53
CA GLN A 14 -12.65 31.18 31.28
C GLN A 14 -11.46 32.13 31.47
N LYS A 15 -11.43 32.89 32.57
CA LYS A 15 -10.25 33.71 32.94
C LYS A 15 -9.03 32.83 33.24
N GLN A 16 -9.18 31.70 33.94
CA GLN A 16 -8.08 30.74 34.19
C GLN A 16 -7.46 30.18 32.92
N ILE A 17 -8.27 29.86 31.90
CA ILE A 17 -7.78 29.39 30.60
C ILE A 17 -7.02 30.50 29.87
N PHE A 18 -7.52 31.74 29.94
CA PHE A 18 -6.89 32.90 29.31
C PHE A 18 -5.53 33.24 29.93
N TYR A 19 -5.41 33.21 31.27
CA TYR A 19 -4.14 33.42 31.97
C TYR A 19 -3.15 32.26 31.75
N GLY A 20 -3.63 31.01 31.63
CA GLY A 20 -2.80 29.85 31.32
C GLY A 20 -2.19 29.89 29.91
N GLU A 21 -2.92 30.39 28.91
CA GLU A 21 -2.35 30.61 27.57
C GLU A 21 -1.43 31.84 27.52
N TYR A 22 -1.73 32.89 28.28
CA TYR A 22 -0.87 34.08 28.40
C TYR A 22 0.49 33.74 29.02
N PHE A 23 0.51 32.88 30.05
CA PHE A 23 1.75 32.40 30.68
C PHE A 23 2.57 31.47 29.79
N LYS A 24 1.93 30.62 28.97
CA LYS A 24 2.63 29.82 27.94
C LYS A 24 3.29 30.69 26.86
N LYS A 25 2.70 31.85 26.57
CA LYS A 25 3.23 32.82 25.60
C LYS A 25 4.34 33.71 26.20
N LEU A 26 4.30 33.98 27.50
CA LEU A 26 5.40 34.64 28.22
C LEU A 26 6.62 33.71 28.40
N SER A 27 6.41 32.40 28.60
CA SER A 27 7.52 31.43 28.67
C SER A 27 8.23 31.15 27.34
N SER A 28 7.68 31.62 26.20
CA SER A 28 8.28 31.44 24.88
C SER A 28 9.13 32.64 24.41
N ILE A 29 9.16 33.74 25.17
CA ILE A 29 10.01 34.90 24.89
C ILE A 29 11.36 34.67 25.58
N ARG A 30 12.35 34.20 24.83
CA ARG A 30 13.76 34.19 25.25
C ARG A 30 14.25 35.64 25.30
N ASN A 31 14.72 36.08 26.48
CA ASN A 31 15.22 37.40 26.85
C ASN A 31 14.16 38.38 27.39
N PHE A 32 13.70 38.13 28.62
CA PHE A 32 13.21 39.21 29.47
C PHE A 32 14.25 39.45 30.57
N ASN A 33 15.03 40.53 30.41
CA ASN A 33 15.92 41.07 31.42
C ASN A 33 15.06 41.90 32.37
N VAL A 34 15.08 41.66 33.69
CA VAL A 34 14.12 42.31 34.61
C VAL A 34 14.86 43.08 35.71
N ASP A 35 15.19 44.33 35.42
CA ASP A 35 15.44 45.39 36.42
C ASP A 35 14.13 46.13 36.79
N HIS A 36 13.01 45.41 36.87
CA HIS A 36 11.70 46.01 37.16
C HIS A 36 11.01 45.32 38.35
N GLN A 37 10.94 46.03 39.47
CA GLN A 37 10.16 45.66 40.65
C GLN A 37 8.66 45.61 40.30
N VAL A 38 7.98 44.53 40.72
CA VAL A 38 6.55 44.33 40.50
C VAL A 38 5.79 44.69 41.78
N ILE A 39 4.70 45.46 41.62
CA ILE A 39 3.83 45.89 42.72
C ILE A 39 2.77 44.82 42.97
N LEU A 40 2.76 44.25 44.19
CA LEU A 40 1.76 43.30 44.66
C LEU A 40 0.73 44.02 45.53
N LEU A 41 -0.54 43.79 45.22
CA LEU A 41 -1.69 44.26 45.97
C LEU A 41 -2.27 43.08 46.73
N ILE A 42 -2.05 43.03 48.05
CA ILE A 42 -2.56 41.95 48.92
C ILE A 42 -3.67 42.54 49.80
N PRO A 43 -4.91 42.02 49.72
CA PRO A 43 -5.95 42.38 50.66
C PRO A 43 -5.69 41.67 51.99
N ASP A 44 -5.67 42.42 53.09
CA ASP A 44 -5.61 41.82 54.43
C ASP A 44 -6.99 41.25 54.83
N SER A 45 -7.05 40.52 55.94
CA SER A 45 -8.25 39.90 56.53
C SER A 45 -9.45 40.83 56.77
N THR A 46 -9.25 42.15 56.63
CA THR A 46 -10.28 43.21 56.71
C THR A 46 -10.62 43.86 55.36
N ASN A 47 -10.11 43.30 54.25
CA ASN A 47 -10.38 43.68 52.86
C ASN A 47 -9.84 45.06 52.41
N ASN A 48 -8.89 45.65 53.15
CA ASN A 48 -8.14 46.83 52.71
C ASN A 48 -6.91 46.41 51.88
N LEU A 49 -6.70 47.08 50.74
CA LEU A 49 -5.58 46.83 49.83
C LEU A 49 -4.33 47.58 50.30
N ASN A 50 -3.28 46.84 50.68
CA ASN A 50 -1.95 47.42 50.90
C ASN A 50 -1.01 47.11 49.72
N VAL A 51 -0.22 48.13 49.34
CA VAL A 51 0.74 48.09 48.23
C VAL A 51 2.11 47.69 48.78
N ARG A 52 2.69 46.59 48.30
CA ARG A 52 4.09 46.21 48.58
C ARG A 52 4.85 45.86 47.31
N PHE A 53 6.15 46.15 47.28
CA PHE A 53 7.06 45.73 46.21
C PHE A 53 7.64 44.36 46.60
N ALA A 54 7.54 43.36 45.72
CA ALA A 54 8.12 42.04 45.98
C ALA A 54 8.76 41.43 44.73
N ASP A 55 9.66 40.49 44.97
CA ASP A 55 10.49 39.88 43.94
C ASP A 55 9.68 38.83 43.14
N PRO A 56 9.91 38.64 41.83
CA PRO A 56 9.08 37.79 40.96
C PRO A 56 8.96 36.33 41.43
N SER A 57 9.96 35.84 42.16
CA SER A 57 10.02 34.48 42.71
C SER A 57 9.04 34.23 43.86
N GLU A 58 8.75 35.26 44.68
CA GLU A 58 7.77 35.16 45.77
C GLU A 58 6.33 35.17 45.25
N VAL A 59 6.06 35.94 44.19
CA VAL A 59 4.75 36.02 43.52
C VAL A 59 4.29 34.63 43.04
N ILE A 60 5.21 33.87 42.43
CA ILE A 60 4.93 32.53 41.88
C ILE A 60 4.65 31.53 43.01
N ARG A 61 5.41 31.61 44.12
CA ARG A 61 5.25 30.72 45.27
C ARG A 61 3.90 30.93 45.96
N HIS A 62 3.50 32.18 46.17
CA HIS A 62 2.27 32.50 46.87
C HIS A 62 1.00 32.17 46.04
N HIS A 63 1.08 32.28 44.71
CA HIS A 63 0.01 31.81 43.81
C HIS A 63 -0.13 30.28 43.78
N LEU A 64 0.97 29.53 43.85
CA LEU A 64 0.93 28.06 43.90
C LEU A 64 0.37 27.53 45.23
N GLU A 65 0.70 28.17 46.35
CA GLU A 65 0.17 27.81 47.67
C GLU A 65 -1.33 28.12 47.80
N SER A 66 -1.78 29.24 47.24
CA SER A 66 -3.21 29.59 47.16
C SER A 66 -4.00 28.60 46.28
N PHE A 67 -3.37 28.08 45.22
CA PHE A 67 -3.94 27.07 44.32
C PHE A 67 -4.13 25.70 45.01
N ALA A 68 -3.20 25.33 45.91
CA ALA A 68 -3.25 24.07 46.65
C ALA A 68 -4.29 24.08 47.78
N PHE A 69 -4.53 25.24 48.41
CA PHE A 69 -5.50 25.38 49.51
C PHE A 69 -6.97 25.32 49.03
N PHE A 70 -7.25 25.87 47.84
CA PHE A 70 -8.61 25.95 47.30
C PHE A 70 -9.12 24.61 46.72
N SER A 71 -8.23 23.72 46.25
CA SER A 71 -8.62 22.44 45.65
C SER A 71 -9.01 21.38 46.70
N ARG A 72 -8.37 21.39 47.88
CA ARG A 72 -8.62 20.40 48.94
C ARG A 72 -9.94 20.62 49.69
N THR A 73 -10.34 21.87 49.92
CA THR A 73 -11.57 22.21 50.66
C THR A 73 -12.84 22.10 49.82
N THR A 74 -12.75 22.33 48.51
CA THR A 74 -13.92 22.28 47.60
C THR A 74 -14.29 20.83 47.24
N ILE A 75 -13.30 19.97 46.99
CA ILE A 75 -13.54 18.56 46.63
C ILE A 75 -14.10 17.76 47.82
N ALA A 76 -13.64 18.05 49.03
CA ALA A 76 -14.15 17.40 50.26
C ALA A 76 -15.61 17.76 50.58
N LYS A 77 -16.07 18.96 50.22
CA LYS A 77 -17.48 19.38 50.40
C LYS A 77 -18.42 18.80 49.36
N ILE A 78 -17.94 18.54 48.14
CA ILE A 78 -18.74 17.95 47.04
C ILE A 78 -18.96 16.45 47.27
N MET A 79 -17.98 15.74 47.84
CA MET A 79 -18.09 14.30 48.17
C MET A 79 -19.02 14.00 49.35
N ALA A 80 -19.36 15.00 50.17
CA ALA A 80 -20.13 14.81 51.41
C ALA A 80 -21.66 15.02 51.25
N SER A 81 -22.16 15.32 50.04
CA SER A 81 -23.56 15.70 49.81
C SER A 81 -24.27 14.87 48.74
N GLU A 82 -24.07 13.55 48.72
CA GLU A 82 -24.93 12.63 47.96
C GLU A 82 -26.14 12.22 48.81
N VAL A 83 -27.24 12.98 48.68
CA VAL A 83 -28.58 12.54 49.08
C VAL A 83 -29.43 12.43 47.82
N VAL A 84 -29.84 11.18 47.56
CA VAL A 84 -30.93 10.67 46.72
C VAL A 84 -31.95 11.72 46.28
N LEU A 85 -32.03 12.02 44.98
CA LEU A 85 -33.28 12.31 44.27
C LEU A 85 -33.07 12.07 42.75
N GLY A 86 -33.75 11.06 42.21
CA GLY A 86 -33.80 10.79 40.78
C GLY A 86 -34.77 11.73 40.06
N PHE A 87 -34.41 12.19 38.87
CA PHE A 87 -35.31 12.71 37.86
C PHE A 87 -34.65 12.62 36.48
N ASP A 88 -35.28 11.84 35.59
CA ASP A 88 -35.06 11.88 34.14
C ASP A 88 -35.49 13.26 33.60
N GLN A 89 -34.56 14.02 33.03
CA GLN A 89 -34.85 15.07 32.04
C GLN A 89 -33.56 15.50 31.31
N GLU A 90 -33.55 15.28 29.99
CA GLU A 90 -32.47 15.70 29.10
C GLU A 90 -32.37 17.24 29.01
N ILE A 91 -31.19 17.79 29.30
CA ILE A 91 -30.87 19.22 29.12
C ILE A 91 -30.18 19.42 27.75
N PRO A 92 -30.65 20.33 26.88
CA PRO A 92 -30.06 20.55 25.56
C PRO A 92 -28.78 21.39 25.63
N VAL A 93 -27.67 20.85 25.10
CA VAL A 93 -26.35 21.49 25.06
C VAL A 93 -26.24 22.48 23.88
N PRO A 94 -25.72 23.72 24.06
CA PRO A 94 -25.53 24.69 22.98
C PRO A 94 -24.47 24.26 21.96
N LYS A 95 -24.75 24.51 20.68
CA LYS A 95 -23.90 24.14 19.54
C LYS A 95 -22.62 24.97 19.47
N GLU A 96 -21.49 24.41 19.94
CA GLU A 96 -20.17 24.79 19.44
C GLU A 96 -19.98 24.24 18.01
N LYS A 97 -19.47 25.09 17.11
CA LYS A 97 -19.09 24.70 15.74
C LYS A 97 -17.93 23.70 15.80
N LYS A 98 -18.26 22.40 15.84
CA LYS A 98 -17.31 21.29 15.74
C LYS A 98 -16.56 21.36 14.40
N LYS A 99 -15.22 21.53 14.47
CA LYS A 99 -14.30 20.99 13.45
C LYS A 99 -14.65 19.51 13.28
N LYS A 100 -14.97 19.06 12.05
CA LYS A 100 -15.32 17.67 11.74
C LYS A 100 -14.23 16.73 12.28
N LYS A 101 -14.54 15.97 13.33
CA LYS A 101 -13.78 14.76 13.70
C LYS A 101 -13.76 13.83 12.49
N SER A 102 -12.60 13.26 12.15
CA SER A 102 -12.52 12.21 11.13
C SER A 102 -13.40 11.03 11.58
N LYS A 103 -14.39 10.64 10.77
CA LYS A 103 -15.27 9.50 11.06
C LYS A 103 -14.44 8.24 11.27
N SER A 104 -14.87 7.37 12.19
CA SER A 104 -14.22 6.07 12.37
C SER A 104 -14.40 5.21 11.10
N LEU A 105 -13.46 4.31 10.81
CA LEU A 105 -13.52 3.46 9.61
C LEU A 105 -14.82 2.62 9.56
N GLY A 106 -15.33 2.22 10.73
CA GLY A 106 -16.61 1.51 10.89
C GLY A 106 -17.84 2.37 10.59
N GLU A 107 -17.87 3.64 11.01
CA GLU A 107 -18.98 4.55 10.67
C GLU A 107 -19.05 4.84 9.16
N MET A 108 -17.89 4.96 8.50
CA MET A 108 -17.82 5.12 7.05
C MET A 108 -18.29 3.86 6.29
N GLN A 109 -18.20 2.67 6.89
CA GLN A 109 -18.66 1.41 6.29
C GLN A 109 -20.19 1.33 6.19
N CYS A 110 -20.92 1.87 7.19
CA CYS A 110 -22.38 1.76 7.26
C CYS A 110 -23.13 2.81 6.40
N GLU A 111 -22.55 4.00 6.17
CA GLU A 111 -23.32 5.13 5.64
C GLU A 111 -23.46 5.24 4.10
N LYS A 112 -22.53 4.72 3.28
CA LYS A 112 -22.53 5.04 1.83
C LYS A 112 -22.17 3.88 0.91
N ASP A 113 -22.93 3.67 -0.17
CA ASP A 113 -22.55 2.81 -1.28
C ASP A 113 -21.49 3.52 -2.15
N PHE A 114 -20.27 2.99 -2.14
CA PHE A 114 -19.16 3.50 -2.94
C PHE A 114 -19.03 2.68 -4.23
N THR A 115 -19.88 2.96 -5.21
CA THR A 115 -19.79 2.38 -6.56
C THR A 115 -19.83 3.50 -7.58
N LEU A 116 -18.98 3.39 -8.61
CA LEU A 116 -19.15 4.23 -9.78
C LEU A 116 -20.47 3.82 -10.46
N ALA A 117 -21.39 4.76 -10.68
CA ALA A 117 -22.64 4.47 -11.39
C ALA A 117 -22.50 4.75 -12.89
N THR A 118 -23.37 4.10 -13.68
CA THR A 118 -23.31 4.05 -15.16
C THR A 118 -23.61 5.39 -15.82
N GLU A 119 -24.40 6.23 -15.15
CA GLU A 119 -24.81 7.56 -15.61
C GLU A 119 -24.82 8.49 -14.39
N VAL A 120 -23.65 9.04 -14.05
CA VAL A 120 -23.58 10.12 -13.07
C VAL A 120 -23.13 11.36 -13.81
N SER A 121 -23.91 12.44 -13.71
CA SER A 121 -23.48 13.76 -14.15
C SER A 121 -22.12 14.06 -13.54
N GLU A 122 -21.15 14.52 -14.33
CA GLU A 122 -19.78 14.81 -13.85
C GLU A 122 -19.79 15.74 -12.62
N LYS A 123 -20.82 16.58 -12.49
CA LYS A 123 -21.05 17.49 -11.36
C LYS A 123 -21.28 16.75 -10.02
N ASP A 124 -22.08 15.68 -10.00
CA ASP A 124 -22.39 14.95 -8.75
C ASP A 124 -21.21 14.08 -8.28
N LEU A 125 -20.37 13.63 -9.22
CA LEU A 125 -19.11 12.95 -8.92
C LEU A 125 -18.10 13.91 -8.30
N VAL A 126 -17.99 15.14 -8.80
CA VAL A 126 -17.00 16.13 -8.33
C VAL A 126 -17.25 16.56 -6.87
N GLU A 127 -18.51 16.69 -6.44
CA GLU A 127 -18.83 17.11 -5.07
C GLU A 127 -18.62 16.02 -4.00
N ASN A 128 -18.71 14.72 -4.37
CA ASN A 128 -18.76 13.63 -3.39
C ASN A 128 -17.51 12.73 -3.33
N SER A 129 -16.69 12.68 -4.39
CA SER A 129 -15.60 11.72 -4.57
C SER A 129 -14.32 11.98 -3.78
N SER A 130 -14.09 13.22 -3.33
CA SER A 130 -12.94 13.56 -2.47
C SER A 130 -12.99 12.85 -1.11
N ASN A 131 -14.21 12.52 -0.65
CA ASN A 131 -14.46 11.81 0.60
C ASN A 131 -14.53 10.28 0.42
N TRP A 132 -14.35 9.76 -0.80
CA TRP A 132 -14.41 8.33 -1.05
C TRP A 132 -13.16 7.62 -0.48
N PRO A 133 -13.32 6.38 0.02
CA PRO A 133 -12.26 5.68 0.71
C PRO A 133 -11.25 5.05 -0.27
N LEU A 134 -10.01 4.86 0.21
CA LEU A 134 -9.00 4.00 -0.43
C LEU A 134 -8.72 4.40 -1.90
N LEU A 135 -8.73 3.43 -2.81
CA LEU A 135 -8.43 3.63 -4.24
C LEU A 135 -9.49 4.46 -4.97
N LEU A 136 -10.70 4.56 -4.42
CA LEU A 136 -11.79 5.37 -4.97
C LEU A 136 -11.66 6.86 -4.62
N LYS A 137 -10.73 7.23 -3.73
CA LYS A 137 -10.48 8.62 -3.38
C LYS A 137 -10.07 9.42 -4.61
N ASN A 138 -10.67 10.59 -4.80
CA ASN A 138 -10.33 11.47 -5.93
C ASN A 138 -10.53 10.82 -7.32
N ILE A 139 -11.52 9.92 -7.48
CA ILE A 139 -11.76 9.24 -8.76
C ILE A 139 -12.15 10.20 -9.92
N GLN A 140 -12.69 11.38 -9.59
CA GLN A 140 -13.02 12.44 -10.54
C GLN A 140 -11.79 13.02 -11.27
N LYS A 141 -10.60 12.87 -10.69
CA LYS A 141 -9.34 13.33 -11.32
C LYS A 141 -8.84 12.37 -12.41
N LEU A 142 -9.45 11.19 -12.56
CA LEU A 142 -9.04 10.23 -13.57
C LEU A 142 -9.60 10.60 -14.94
N ASN A 143 -8.76 10.47 -15.96
CA ASN A 143 -9.14 10.65 -17.36
C ASN A 143 -10.14 9.56 -17.78
N VAL A 144 -11.18 9.95 -18.52
CA VAL A 144 -12.23 9.04 -19.00
C VAL A 144 -11.86 8.53 -20.38
N LYS A 145 -11.72 7.21 -20.54
CA LYS A 145 -11.59 6.57 -21.87
C LYS A 145 -12.93 6.16 -22.45
N SER A 146 -13.82 5.66 -21.58
CA SER A 146 -15.15 5.16 -21.95
C SER A 146 -16.12 5.52 -20.82
N ALA A 147 -17.13 6.34 -21.11
CA ALA A 147 -18.15 6.69 -20.13
C ALA A 147 -19.08 5.50 -19.83
N HIS A 148 -19.40 4.70 -20.85
CA HIS A 148 -20.37 3.61 -20.75
C HIS A 148 -19.72 2.27 -20.39
N TYR A 149 -20.36 1.56 -19.47
CA TYR A 149 -20.11 0.15 -19.17
C TYR A 149 -21.35 -0.47 -18.52
N THR A 150 -21.53 -1.78 -18.69
CA THR A 150 -22.56 -2.54 -17.97
C THR A 150 -22.01 -3.02 -16.62
N PRO A 151 -22.47 -2.48 -15.49
CA PRO A 151 -22.03 -2.92 -14.17
C PRO A 151 -22.49 -4.35 -13.90
N LEU A 152 -21.65 -5.11 -13.21
CA LEU A 152 -21.96 -6.45 -12.75
C LEU A 152 -22.25 -6.45 -11.25
N THR A 153 -23.22 -7.28 -10.85
CA THR A 153 -23.60 -7.46 -9.43
C THR A 153 -22.54 -8.17 -8.60
N HIS A 154 -21.51 -8.73 -9.22
CA HIS A 154 -20.49 -9.57 -8.58
C HIS A 154 -19.36 -8.74 -7.97
N GLY A 155 -18.74 -9.20 -6.89
CA GLY A 155 -17.74 -8.44 -6.14
C GLY A 155 -18.35 -7.35 -5.25
N SER A 156 -17.55 -6.78 -4.37
CA SER A 156 -18.01 -5.79 -3.37
C SER A 156 -16.96 -4.70 -3.15
N SER A 157 -17.42 -3.48 -2.84
CA SER A 157 -16.50 -2.42 -2.43
C SER A 157 -15.67 -2.87 -1.23
N PRO A 158 -14.36 -2.56 -1.14
CA PRO A 158 -13.48 -3.12 -0.12
C PRO A 158 -13.99 -3.02 1.32
N LEU A 159 -14.66 -1.91 1.65
CA LEU A 159 -15.22 -1.65 2.98
C LEU A 159 -16.53 -2.40 3.27
N LYS A 160 -17.27 -2.80 2.23
CA LYS A 160 -18.56 -3.50 2.33
C LYS A 160 -18.46 -5.01 2.08
N ARG A 161 -17.25 -5.57 2.12
CA ARG A 161 -17.07 -7.03 1.99
C ARG A 161 -17.73 -7.75 3.17
N PRO A 162 -18.32 -8.93 2.95
CA PRO A 162 -18.74 -9.80 4.05
C PRO A 162 -17.51 -10.13 4.91
N LEU A 163 -17.70 -10.31 6.22
CA LEU A 163 -16.58 -10.34 7.17
C LEU A 163 -15.50 -11.35 6.80
N ASN A 164 -15.88 -12.56 6.40
CA ASN A 164 -14.93 -13.59 6.00
C ASN A 164 -14.06 -13.15 4.81
N GLU A 165 -14.66 -12.57 3.76
CA GLU A 165 -13.90 -12.05 2.62
C GLU A 165 -13.07 -10.82 3.01
N TYR A 166 -13.61 -9.95 3.87
CA TYR A 166 -12.92 -8.79 4.40
C TYR A 166 -11.62 -9.19 5.11
N MET A 167 -11.70 -10.18 6.02
CA MET A 167 -10.56 -10.74 6.73
C MET A 167 -9.55 -11.38 5.79
N LEU A 168 -10.00 -12.25 4.89
CA LEU A 168 -9.12 -12.93 3.92
C LEU A 168 -8.48 -11.96 2.92
N SER A 169 -9.00 -10.74 2.80
CA SER A 169 -8.47 -9.68 1.94
C SER A 169 -7.85 -8.54 2.74
N GLY A 170 -7.54 -8.80 4.00
CA GLY A 170 -7.10 -7.80 4.94
C GLY A 170 -5.59 -7.83 5.19
N PHE A 171 -5.12 -6.76 5.81
CA PHE A 171 -3.84 -6.71 6.49
C PHE A 171 -4.02 -6.02 7.84
N ILE A 172 -3.03 -6.18 8.70
CA ILE A 172 -2.96 -5.53 10.01
C ILE A 172 -1.66 -4.74 10.06
N ASN A 173 -1.74 -3.47 10.44
CA ASN A 173 -0.57 -2.67 10.82
C ASN A 173 -0.28 -2.94 12.30
N LEU A 174 0.62 -3.89 12.57
CA LEU A 174 0.91 -4.36 13.93
C LEU A 174 2.02 -3.55 14.58
N ASP A 175 1.87 -3.16 15.84
CA ASP A 175 3.00 -2.83 16.72
C ASP A 175 3.62 -4.12 17.23
N LYS A 176 4.70 -4.56 16.58
CA LYS A 176 5.39 -5.79 16.99
C LYS A 176 6.01 -5.56 18.39
N PRO A 177 5.75 -6.44 19.38
CA PRO A 177 6.42 -6.36 20.66
C PRO A 177 7.90 -6.74 20.55
N SER A 178 8.69 -6.31 21.53
CA SER A 178 10.08 -6.73 21.66
C SER A 178 10.14 -8.18 22.17
N ASN A 179 11.18 -8.90 21.76
CA ASN A 179 11.52 -10.31 22.06
C ASN A 179 11.09 -11.37 21.04
N PRO A 180 9.82 -11.57 20.67
CA PRO A 180 9.48 -12.63 19.73
C PRO A 180 9.98 -12.28 18.32
N SER A 181 10.35 -13.29 17.55
CA SER A 181 10.67 -13.11 16.14
C SER A 181 9.42 -12.69 15.36
N SER A 182 9.63 -12.02 14.22
CA SER A 182 8.51 -11.64 13.34
C SER A 182 7.71 -12.85 12.85
N HIS A 183 8.36 -14.01 12.69
CA HIS A 183 7.70 -15.24 12.24
C HIS A 183 6.79 -15.83 13.32
N GLU A 184 7.22 -15.84 14.59
CA GLU A 184 6.41 -16.31 15.71
C GLU A 184 5.17 -15.44 15.90
N VAL A 185 5.33 -14.11 15.86
CA VAL A 185 4.23 -13.15 15.95
C VAL A 185 3.18 -13.41 14.85
N VAL A 186 3.62 -13.61 13.62
CA VAL A 186 2.73 -13.90 12.48
C VAL A 186 2.06 -15.27 12.59
N ALA A 187 2.73 -16.26 13.19
CA ALA A 187 2.15 -17.56 13.49
C ALA A 187 1.07 -17.47 14.59
N TRP A 188 1.27 -16.64 15.61
CA TRP A 188 0.25 -16.37 16.62
C TRP A 188 -0.97 -15.68 16.03
N ILE A 189 -0.78 -14.65 15.20
CA ILE A 189 -1.90 -13.97 14.51
C ILE A 189 -2.68 -14.97 13.63
N LYS A 190 -1.98 -15.85 12.91
CA LYS A 190 -2.62 -16.91 12.12
C LYS A 190 -3.52 -17.80 12.99
N ARG A 191 -3.05 -18.16 14.18
CA ARG A 191 -3.78 -19.01 15.13
C ARG A 191 -4.96 -18.28 15.75
N ILE A 192 -4.78 -17.02 16.19
CA ILE A 192 -5.83 -16.20 16.80
C ILE A 192 -6.98 -16.01 15.82
N LEU A 193 -6.69 -15.62 14.57
CA LEU A 193 -7.70 -15.34 13.56
C LEU A 193 -8.23 -16.58 12.82
N GLU A 194 -7.65 -17.75 13.07
CA GLU A 194 -8.03 -19.03 12.42
C GLU A 194 -7.99 -18.98 10.88
N VAL A 195 -7.02 -18.23 10.35
CA VAL A 195 -6.88 -18.00 8.91
C VAL A 195 -5.91 -18.97 8.25
N PRO A 196 -6.10 -19.32 6.96
CA PRO A 196 -5.27 -20.34 6.31
C PRO A 196 -3.82 -19.87 6.11
N LYS A 197 -3.61 -18.57 5.89
CA LYS A 197 -2.31 -18.03 5.50
C LYS A 197 -2.10 -16.61 6.02
N THR A 198 -0.90 -16.34 6.49
CA THR A 198 -0.42 -15.01 6.85
C THR A 198 0.98 -14.78 6.28
N GLY A 199 1.41 -13.51 6.20
CA GLY A 199 2.76 -13.11 5.79
C GLY A 199 3.05 -11.68 6.20
N HIS A 200 4.29 -11.20 6.10
CA HIS A 200 4.66 -9.88 6.64
C HIS A 200 5.56 -9.02 5.72
N SER A 201 5.48 -7.69 5.88
CA SER A 201 6.20 -6.69 5.07
C SER A 201 7.71 -6.60 5.27
N GLY A 202 8.29 -7.38 6.18
CA GLY A 202 9.73 -7.48 6.32
C GLY A 202 10.12 -7.78 7.76
N THR A 203 11.02 -8.74 7.92
CA THR A 203 11.47 -9.25 9.22
C THR A 203 12.07 -8.13 10.06
N LEU A 204 11.50 -7.92 11.23
CA LEU A 204 12.14 -7.21 12.34
C LEU A 204 12.90 -8.23 13.19
N ASP A 205 14.12 -7.84 13.59
CA ASP A 205 14.90 -8.61 14.57
C ASP A 205 14.09 -8.79 15.87
N PRO A 206 14.35 -9.85 16.66
CA PRO A 206 13.62 -10.15 17.89
C PRO A 206 13.40 -8.95 18.82
N LYS A 207 14.46 -8.17 19.10
CA LYS A 207 14.41 -7.00 19.99
C LYS A 207 13.80 -5.73 19.38
N VAL A 208 13.45 -5.75 18.10
CA VAL A 208 12.99 -4.57 17.36
C VAL A 208 11.47 -4.50 17.40
N THR A 209 10.94 -3.31 17.71
CA THR A 209 9.50 -3.04 17.85
C THR A 209 8.95 -2.20 16.68
N GLY A 210 7.65 -1.94 16.68
CA GLY A 210 7.01 -1.02 15.75
C GLY A 210 6.34 -1.71 14.56
N CYS A 211 6.09 -0.93 13.52
CA CYS A 211 5.22 -1.28 12.41
C CYS A 211 5.64 -2.57 11.72
N LEU A 212 4.81 -3.61 11.80
CA LEU A 212 4.91 -4.84 11.03
C LEU A 212 3.58 -5.04 10.30
N VAL A 213 3.57 -4.84 8.99
CA VAL A 213 2.36 -5.07 8.19
C VAL A 213 2.21 -6.57 8.00
N VAL A 214 1.15 -7.13 8.59
CA VAL A 214 0.80 -8.56 8.51
C VAL A 214 -0.34 -8.74 7.53
N CYS A 215 -0.06 -9.33 6.37
CA CYS A 215 -1.05 -9.66 5.36
C CYS A 215 -1.76 -10.98 5.67
N ILE A 216 -3.07 -11.03 5.46
CA ILE A 216 -3.92 -12.19 5.71
C ILE A 216 -4.44 -12.74 4.37
N GLY A 217 -4.53 -14.07 4.24
CA GLY A 217 -5.17 -14.74 3.10
C GLY A 217 -4.64 -14.26 1.73
N ARG A 218 -5.53 -13.67 0.94
CA ARG A 218 -5.27 -13.14 -0.41
C ARG A 218 -4.24 -12.00 -0.39
N ALA A 219 -4.25 -11.17 0.65
CA ALA A 219 -3.32 -10.04 0.78
C ALA A 219 -1.85 -10.49 0.86
N THR A 220 -1.59 -11.77 1.19
CA THR A 220 -0.23 -12.33 1.17
C THR A 220 0.42 -12.27 -0.22
N ARG A 221 -0.37 -12.13 -1.29
CA ARG A 221 0.12 -11.91 -2.66
C ARG A 221 0.91 -10.59 -2.82
N LEU A 222 0.70 -9.62 -1.91
CA LEU A 222 1.37 -8.31 -1.88
C LEU A 222 2.61 -8.26 -0.99
N VAL A 223 2.90 -9.31 -0.22
CA VAL A 223 4.04 -9.30 0.73
C VAL A 223 5.35 -8.92 0.06
N LYS A 224 5.60 -9.42 -1.16
CA LYS A 224 6.84 -9.12 -1.90
C LYS A 224 7.00 -7.64 -2.22
N SER A 225 5.92 -6.93 -2.59
CA SER A 225 6.01 -5.48 -2.84
C SER A 225 6.23 -4.72 -1.52
N GLN A 226 5.55 -5.14 -0.45
CA GLN A 226 5.73 -4.52 0.86
C GLN A 226 7.14 -4.74 1.44
N GLN A 227 7.77 -5.89 1.16
CA GLN A 227 9.16 -6.18 1.53
C GLN A 227 10.15 -5.27 0.82
N GLY A 228 9.93 -4.97 -0.46
CA GLY A 228 10.78 -4.07 -1.24
C GLY A 228 10.58 -2.58 -0.96
N ALA A 229 9.47 -2.18 -0.33
CA ALA A 229 9.17 -0.78 -0.07
C ALA A 229 10.15 -0.13 0.94
N GLY A 230 10.34 1.19 0.85
CA GLY A 230 11.15 1.96 1.79
C GLY A 230 10.68 1.82 3.25
N LYS A 231 11.61 1.97 4.19
CA LYS A 231 11.38 1.80 5.63
C LYS A 231 11.94 2.98 6.40
N GLU A 232 11.31 3.32 7.52
CA GLU A 232 11.81 4.36 8.42
C GLU A 232 11.93 3.82 9.84
N TYR A 233 12.97 4.28 10.53
CA TYR A 233 13.32 3.83 11.87
C TYR A 233 13.64 4.99 12.78
N VAL A 234 13.39 4.78 14.07
CA VAL A 234 13.99 5.54 15.16
C VAL A 234 14.93 4.60 15.90
N CYS A 235 16.17 5.02 16.05
CA CYS A 235 17.24 4.19 16.60
C CYS A 235 17.93 4.91 17.75
N ILE A 236 18.19 4.15 18.82
CA ILE A 236 19.06 4.55 19.91
C ILE A 236 20.41 3.86 19.72
N PHE A 237 21.47 4.66 19.67
CA PHE A 237 22.85 4.17 19.59
C PHE A 237 23.66 4.65 20.78
N ASN A 238 24.70 3.90 21.09
CA ASN A 238 25.67 4.21 22.14
C ASN A 238 27.06 4.24 21.52
N LEU A 239 27.82 5.28 21.83
CA LEU A 239 29.22 5.39 21.49
C LEU A 239 30.07 4.82 22.63
N HIS A 240 31.20 4.19 22.33
CA HIS A 240 32.00 3.55 23.39
C HIS A 240 32.87 4.56 24.15
N GLN A 241 33.04 5.76 23.60
CA GLN A 241 33.79 6.86 24.19
C GLN A 241 32.98 8.16 24.05
N ALA A 242 33.18 9.06 25.00
CA ALA A 242 32.61 10.40 24.94
C ALA A 242 33.20 11.20 23.77
N ILE A 243 32.39 12.10 23.23
CA ILE A 243 32.78 12.98 22.13
C ILE A 243 32.67 14.42 22.62
N ASP A 244 33.71 15.21 22.36
CA ASP A 244 33.82 16.59 22.84
C ASP A 244 32.92 17.58 22.09
N ASP A 245 32.50 17.24 20.85
CA ASP A 245 31.69 18.12 20.00
C ASP A 245 30.52 17.37 19.34
N VAL A 246 29.32 17.70 19.80
CA VAL A 246 28.04 17.15 19.28
C VAL A 246 27.80 17.55 17.81
N ASN A 247 28.38 18.66 17.33
CA ASN A 247 28.21 19.08 15.94
C ASN A 247 28.87 18.09 14.98
N LYS A 248 29.98 17.45 15.38
CA LYS A 248 30.61 16.39 14.58
C LYS A 248 29.66 15.24 14.30
N ILE A 249 28.80 14.89 15.26
CA ILE A 249 27.81 13.82 15.11
C ILE A 249 26.79 14.17 14.03
N ARG A 250 26.37 15.45 13.96
CA ARG A 250 25.45 15.92 12.91
C ARG A 250 26.11 15.86 11.54
N THR A 251 27.33 16.37 11.40
CA THR A 251 28.09 16.32 10.15
C THR A 251 28.32 14.89 9.66
N VAL A 252 28.65 13.97 10.58
CA VAL A 252 28.82 12.55 10.25
C VAL A 252 27.49 11.91 9.85
N MET A 253 26.38 12.27 10.49
CA MET A 253 25.06 11.76 10.10
C MET A 253 24.68 12.19 8.68
N ASP A 254 24.95 13.45 8.31
CA ASP A 254 24.70 13.96 6.97
C ASP A 254 25.53 13.21 5.91
N PHE A 255 26.77 12.84 6.25
CA PHE A 255 27.63 12.01 5.39
C PHE A 255 27.05 10.63 5.07
N PHE A 256 26.22 10.08 5.96
CA PHE A 256 25.56 8.79 5.74
C PHE A 256 24.28 8.89 4.88
N SER A 257 23.92 10.06 4.38
CA SER A 257 22.83 10.20 3.41
C SER A 257 23.32 9.85 2.00
N GLY A 258 22.54 9.04 1.27
CA GLY A 258 22.86 8.56 -0.07
C GLY A 258 23.21 7.07 -0.12
N ALA A 259 23.93 6.68 -1.18
CA ALA A 259 24.26 5.28 -1.45
C ALA A 259 25.45 4.81 -0.61
N LEU A 260 25.22 3.84 0.27
CA LEU A 260 26.21 3.33 1.22
C LEU A 260 26.58 1.86 0.96
N PHE A 261 27.85 1.54 1.14
CA PHE A 261 28.29 0.16 1.21
C PHE A 261 27.94 -0.46 2.56
N GLN A 262 27.27 -1.61 2.51
CA GLN A 262 26.95 -2.40 3.69
C GLN A 262 27.31 -3.86 3.47
N LEU A 263 27.87 -4.45 4.51
CA LEU A 263 27.98 -5.89 4.64
C LEU A 263 26.92 -6.36 5.66
N PRO A 264 26.05 -7.32 5.30
CA PRO A 264 25.12 -7.91 6.26
C PRO A 264 25.82 -8.40 7.54
N PRO A 265 25.18 -8.30 8.71
CA PRO A 265 25.71 -8.85 9.95
C PRO A 265 25.79 -10.38 9.89
N ILE A 266 26.55 -10.98 10.80
CA ILE A 266 26.76 -12.43 10.88
C ILE A 266 25.42 -13.16 11.01
N ILE A 267 24.54 -12.66 11.88
CA ILE A 267 23.19 -13.18 12.05
C ILE A 267 22.28 -12.40 11.10
N SER A 268 22.04 -12.97 9.91
CA SER A 268 21.13 -12.41 8.92
C SER A 268 20.46 -13.50 8.10
N ALA A 269 19.27 -13.22 7.58
CA ALA A 269 18.53 -14.14 6.70
C ALA A 269 19.05 -14.13 5.24
N VAL A 270 20.03 -13.27 4.92
CA VAL A 270 20.53 -13.06 3.56
C VAL A 270 22.03 -13.36 3.53
N LYS A 271 22.53 -13.91 2.43
CA LYS A 271 23.95 -14.17 2.23
C LYS A 271 24.79 -12.92 2.50
N ARG A 272 25.86 -13.08 3.27
CA ARG A 272 26.76 -12.00 3.68
C ARG A 272 27.71 -11.63 2.54
N GLN A 273 27.30 -10.66 1.72
CA GLN A 273 28.07 -10.10 0.61
C GLN A 273 27.97 -8.57 0.62
N LEU A 274 29.01 -7.88 0.16
CA LEU A 274 29.02 -6.42 0.07
C LEU A 274 27.93 -5.96 -0.90
N ARG A 275 27.15 -4.98 -0.48
CA ARG A 275 26.06 -4.43 -1.28
C ARG A 275 25.88 -2.95 -1.02
N VAL A 276 25.31 -2.26 -2.00
CA VAL A 276 24.95 -0.85 -1.89
C VAL A 276 23.51 -0.72 -1.40
N ARG A 277 23.26 0.14 -0.43
CA ARG A 277 21.92 0.50 0.05
C ARG A 277 21.81 1.98 0.27
N THR A 278 20.67 2.54 -0.10
CA THR A 278 20.46 3.98 -0.04
C THR A 278 19.79 4.39 1.26
N ILE A 279 20.37 5.37 1.96
CA ILE A 279 19.70 6.14 2.99
C ILE A 279 19.17 7.40 2.32
N TYR A 280 17.85 7.61 2.36
CA TYR A 280 17.23 8.76 1.74
C TYR A 280 17.44 10.02 2.58
N GLU A 281 17.31 9.87 3.90
CA GLU A 281 17.45 10.98 4.85
C GLU A 281 17.76 10.42 6.24
N ALA A 282 18.61 11.09 7.00
CA ALA A 282 18.88 10.77 8.39
C ALA A 282 18.95 12.04 9.24
N LYS A 283 18.39 12.00 10.45
CA LYS A 283 18.28 13.16 11.35
C LYS A 283 18.59 12.75 12.78
N ILE A 284 19.56 13.42 13.40
CA ILE A 284 19.77 13.33 14.85
C ILE A 284 18.61 14.06 15.55
N LEU A 285 17.93 13.36 16.47
CA LEU A 285 16.85 13.93 17.27
C LEU A 285 17.37 14.46 18.60
N GLN A 286 18.18 13.67 19.28
CA GLN A 286 18.73 14.00 20.59
C GLN A 286 20.07 13.29 20.79
N PHE A 287 20.96 13.91 21.56
CA PHE A 287 22.20 13.29 22.03
C PHE A 287 22.41 13.65 23.50
N ASP A 288 22.74 12.65 24.31
CA ASP A 288 23.10 12.77 25.72
C ASP A 288 24.60 12.49 25.86
N GLU A 289 25.36 13.55 26.13
CA GLU A 289 26.82 13.51 26.27
C GLU A 289 27.27 12.65 27.45
N LYS A 290 26.54 12.70 28.58
CA LYS A 290 26.93 11.97 29.80
C LYS A 290 26.86 10.46 29.60
N LYS A 291 25.86 10.01 28.85
CA LYS A 291 25.68 8.59 28.52
C LYS A 291 26.36 8.20 27.20
N SER A 292 26.84 9.19 26.43
CA SER A 292 27.33 8.98 25.06
C SER A 292 26.29 8.25 24.18
N GLN A 293 25.02 8.61 24.35
CA GLN A 293 23.88 7.99 23.68
C GLN A 293 23.16 8.98 22.78
N GLY A 294 22.77 8.53 21.60
CA GLY A 294 22.03 9.36 20.66
C GLY A 294 20.78 8.67 20.15
N ILE A 295 19.81 9.49 19.78
CA ILE A 295 18.57 9.07 19.12
C ILE A 295 18.57 9.70 17.73
N PHE A 296 18.33 8.90 16.70
CA PHE A 296 18.18 9.41 15.34
C PHE A 296 17.01 8.75 14.62
N TRP A 297 16.43 9.50 13.70
CA TRP A 297 15.48 9.02 12.72
C TRP A 297 16.21 8.79 11.38
N VAL A 298 15.82 7.74 10.67
CA VAL A 298 16.39 7.40 9.35
C VAL A 298 15.33 6.86 8.41
N SER A 299 15.34 7.34 7.18
CA SER A 299 14.58 6.82 6.04
C SER A 299 15.52 6.12 5.09
N CYS A 300 15.24 4.85 4.77
CA CYS A 300 16.16 4.02 4.02
C CYS A 300 15.47 3.04 3.06
N GLU A 301 16.25 2.58 2.10
CA GLU A 301 15.90 1.49 1.19
C GLU A 301 15.69 0.18 1.96
N ALA A 302 14.85 -0.71 1.40
CA ALA A 302 14.63 -2.04 1.95
C ALA A 302 15.94 -2.85 2.07
N GLY A 303 16.12 -3.50 3.22
CA GLY A 303 17.31 -4.31 3.49
C GLY A 303 18.53 -3.51 3.98
N THR A 304 18.38 -2.22 4.26
CA THR A 304 19.40 -1.45 5.00
C THR A 304 19.49 -1.97 6.44
N TYR A 305 20.70 -2.30 6.89
CA TYR A 305 20.94 -2.74 8.26
C TYR A 305 21.30 -1.56 9.17
N ILE A 306 20.35 -1.13 9.99
CA ILE A 306 20.57 -0.01 10.94
C ILE A 306 21.66 -0.36 11.98
N ARG A 307 21.76 -1.63 12.38
CA ARG A 307 22.86 -2.10 13.24
C ARG A 307 24.24 -1.84 12.63
N THR A 308 24.39 -2.09 11.32
CA THR A 308 25.63 -1.83 10.59
C THR A 308 25.89 -0.33 10.47
N LEU A 309 24.82 0.47 10.25
CA LEU A 309 24.91 1.93 10.23
C LEU A 309 25.43 2.48 11.57
N CYS A 310 24.91 2.04 12.72
CA CYS A 310 25.41 2.48 14.03
C CYS A 310 26.89 2.16 14.23
N LYS A 311 27.35 0.99 13.74
CA LYS A 311 28.76 0.63 13.76
C LYS A 311 29.60 1.57 12.88
N HIS A 312 29.12 1.89 11.68
CA HIS A 312 29.83 2.79 10.76
C HIS A 312 29.90 4.22 11.30
N ILE A 313 28.82 4.72 11.93
CA ILE A 313 28.81 6.02 12.61
C ILE A 313 29.90 6.06 13.69
N GLY A 314 29.96 5.03 14.54
CA GLY A 314 30.98 4.94 15.58
C GLY A 314 32.41 4.84 15.04
N LEU A 315 32.62 4.14 13.92
CA LEU A 315 33.94 4.07 13.26
C LEU A 315 34.37 5.42 12.68
N MET A 316 33.45 6.15 12.05
CA MET A 316 33.73 7.47 11.48
C MET A 316 34.03 8.51 12.56
N LEU A 317 33.41 8.39 13.74
CA LEU A 317 33.67 9.25 14.89
C LEU A 317 34.92 8.84 15.68
N GLY A 318 35.54 7.69 15.39
CA GLY A 318 36.70 7.16 16.12
C GLY A 318 36.39 6.56 17.50
N SER A 319 35.22 6.82 18.08
CA SER A 319 34.80 6.32 19.39
C SER A 319 34.34 4.86 19.39
N GLY A 320 34.06 4.28 18.22
CA GLY A 320 33.25 3.06 18.11
C GLY A 320 31.78 3.32 18.47
N GLY A 321 30.90 2.40 18.08
CA GLY A 321 29.47 2.56 18.30
C GLY A 321 28.67 1.30 18.09
N GLN A 322 27.57 1.19 18.82
CA GLN A 322 26.65 0.07 18.78
C GLN A 322 25.19 0.52 18.84
N MET A 323 24.31 -0.31 18.30
CA MET A 323 22.86 -0.11 18.38
C MET A 323 22.35 -0.67 19.71
N LEU A 324 21.62 0.14 20.48
CA LEU A 324 20.95 -0.29 21.71
C LEU A 324 19.53 -0.76 21.40
N GLU A 325 18.74 0.13 20.83
CA GLU A 325 17.33 -0.09 20.55
C GLU A 325 16.96 0.42 19.16
N LEU A 326 15.92 -0.19 18.61
CA LEU A 326 15.41 0.14 17.29
C LEU A 326 13.91 -0.06 17.27
N ARG A 327 13.21 0.95 16.75
CA ARG A 327 11.78 0.91 16.46
C ARG A 327 11.57 1.25 14.99
N ARG A 328 10.79 0.42 14.28
CA ARG A 328 10.36 0.74 12.92
C ARG A 328 9.10 1.59 12.97
N VAL A 329 9.22 2.85 12.58
CA VAL A 329 8.12 3.82 12.62
C VAL A 329 7.30 3.86 11.33
N ARG A 330 7.86 3.33 10.23
CA ARG A 330 7.16 3.19 8.94
C ARG A 330 7.62 1.98 8.15
N SER A 331 6.66 1.31 7.51
CA SER A 331 6.88 0.21 6.57
C SER A 331 6.06 0.42 5.29
N GLY A 332 6.71 0.89 4.22
CA GLY A 332 6.01 1.20 2.97
C GLY A 332 5.02 2.33 3.21
N ILE A 333 3.74 2.14 2.86
CA ILE A 333 2.73 3.19 3.07
C ILE A 333 2.32 3.32 4.55
N GLN A 334 2.41 2.24 5.33
CA GLN A 334 1.92 2.20 6.71
C GLN A 334 2.93 2.81 7.69
N SER A 335 2.46 3.70 8.57
CA SER A 335 3.26 4.33 9.63
C SER A 335 2.63 4.13 11.01
N GLU A 336 3.37 4.45 12.06
CA GLU A 336 2.86 4.42 13.44
C GLU A 336 1.86 5.54 13.76
N LYS A 337 1.79 6.58 12.91
CA LYS A 337 0.79 7.66 13.02
C LYS A 337 -0.59 7.23 12.52
N GLU A 338 -0.63 6.21 11.67
CA GLU A 338 -1.87 5.58 11.25
C GLU A 338 -2.36 4.61 12.34
N GLN A 339 -3.46 3.90 12.09
CA GLN A 339 -3.96 2.95 13.08
C GLN A 339 -2.98 1.78 13.23
N LEU A 340 -2.30 1.76 14.37
CA LEU A 340 -1.33 0.74 14.77
C LEU A 340 -1.96 -0.08 15.91
N TYR A 341 -1.93 -1.41 15.78
CA TYR A 341 -2.60 -2.32 16.71
C TYR A 341 -1.63 -3.27 17.38
N THR A 342 -1.88 -3.60 18.63
CA THR A 342 -1.10 -4.58 19.40
C THR A 342 -1.64 -6.00 19.19
N LEU A 343 -0.89 -7.01 19.66
CA LEU A 343 -1.39 -8.39 19.70
C LEU A 343 -2.61 -8.55 20.63
N HIS A 344 -2.70 -7.73 21.68
CA HIS A 344 -3.82 -7.74 22.61
C HIS A 344 -5.10 -7.28 21.89
N ASP A 345 -5.04 -6.19 21.13
CA ASP A 345 -6.19 -5.69 20.37
C ASP A 345 -6.74 -6.73 19.39
N ILE A 346 -5.85 -7.50 18.75
CA ILE A 346 -6.25 -8.56 17.80
C ILE A 346 -6.94 -9.72 18.54
N LEU A 347 -6.40 -10.10 19.71
CA LEU A 347 -6.99 -11.15 20.54
C LEU A 347 -8.37 -10.73 21.05
N ASP A 348 -8.48 -9.51 21.56
CA ASP A 348 -9.71 -8.96 22.12
C ASP A 348 -10.78 -8.77 21.03
N ALA A 349 -10.38 -8.30 19.84
CA ALA A 349 -11.28 -8.17 18.71
C ALA A 349 -11.84 -9.53 18.26
N MET A 350 -11.03 -10.59 18.25
CA MET A 350 -11.49 -11.93 17.93
C MET A 350 -12.38 -12.52 19.02
N TRP A 351 -12.06 -12.26 20.29
CA TRP A 351 -12.88 -12.70 21.42
C TRP A 351 -14.26 -12.05 21.40
N LEU A 352 -14.34 -10.74 21.16
CA LEU A 352 -15.61 -10.02 21.03
C LEU A 352 -16.46 -10.55 19.86
N PHE A 353 -15.83 -10.83 18.72
CA PHE A 353 -16.54 -11.44 17.59
C PHE A 353 -17.09 -12.84 17.94
N LYS A 354 -16.29 -13.69 18.59
CA LYS A 354 -16.72 -15.06 18.95
C LYS A 354 -17.81 -15.09 20.01
N ASN A 355 -17.76 -14.19 20.99
CA ASN A 355 -18.63 -14.22 22.16
C ASN A 355 -19.89 -13.36 21.98
N HIS A 356 -19.79 -12.25 21.25
CA HIS A 356 -20.88 -11.26 21.11
C HIS A 356 -21.30 -11.03 19.66
N ASN A 357 -20.67 -11.71 18.68
CA ASN A 357 -20.94 -11.54 17.25
C ASN A 357 -20.80 -10.08 16.77
N ASP A 358 -19.98 -9.27 17.46
CA ASP A 358 -19.70 -7.89 17.06
C ASP A 358 -18.50 -7.85 16.10
N GLU A 359 -18.74 -7.42 14.87
CA GLU A 359 -17.72 -7.30 13.83
C GLU A 359 -16.94 -5.98 13.89
N SER A 360 -17.43 -4.99 14.63
CA SER A 360 -16.97 -3.59 14.53
C SER A 360 -15.49 -3.45 14.88
N TYR A 361 -15.04 -4.14 15.95
CA TYR A 361 -13.65 -4.07 16.38
C TYR A 361 -12.73 -4.82 15.41
N LEU A 362 -13.16 -5.98 14.91
CA LEU A 362 -12.37 -6.75 13.95
C LEU A 362 -12.21 -6.00 12.62
N ARG A 363 -13.26 -5.32 12.15
CA ARG A 363 -13.23 -4.44 10.98
C ARG A 363 -12.38 -3.19 11.17
N ARG A 364 -12.14 -2.78 12.40
CA ARG A 364 -11.25 -1.67 12.75
C ARG A 364 -9.78 -2.11 12.77
N VAL A 365 -9.49 -3.28 13.37
CA VAL A 365 -8.12 -3.84 13.46
C VAL A 365 -7.61 -4.29 12.09
N ILE A 366 -8.46 -4.95 11.30
CA ILE A 366 -8.12 -5.43 9.97
C ILE A 366 -8.48 -4.35 8.95
N GLN A 367 -7.52 -3.97 8.13
CA GLN A 367 -7.69 -3.02 7.03
C GLN A 367 -7.71 -3.74 5.68
N PRO A 368 -8.49 -3.28 4.69
CA PRO A 368 -8.54 -3.91 3.37
C PRO A 368 -7.22 -3.71 2.62
N LEU A 369 -6.74 -4.74 1.90
CA LEU A 369 -5.47 -4.74 1.15
C LEU A 369 -5.29 -3.56 0.21
N GLU A 370 -6.38 -2.94 -0.26
CA GLU A 370 -6.37 -1.74 -1.09
C GLU A 370 -5.66 -0.56 -0.44
N ALA A 371 -5.65 -0.47 0.90
CA ALA A 371 -4.94 0.60 1.60
C ALA A 371 -3.41 0.51 1.39
N LEU A 372 -2.87 -0.67 1.07
CA LEU A 372 -1.46 -0.85 0.73
C LEU A 372 -1.08 -0.33 -0.66
N LEU A 373 -2.08 0.02 -1.48
CA LEU A 373 -1.92 0.33 -2.91
C LEU A 373 -2.23 1.78 -3.25
N VAL A 374 -2.62 2.61 -2.28
CA VAL A 374 -3.07 4.01 -2.49
C VAL A 374 -2.02 4.93 -3.11
N THR A 375 -0.74 4.58 -3.06
CA THR A 375 0.35 5.35 -3.68
C THR A 375 0.54 5.06 -5.17
N HIS A 376 -0.02 3.97 -5.68
CA HIS A 376 0.16 3.59 -7.09
C HIS A 376 -0.82 4.34 -7.96
N LYS A 377 -0.38 4.71 -9.16
CA LYS A 377 -1.27 5.25 -10.19
C LYS A 377 -2.30 4.21 -10.62
N ARG A 378 -3.52 4.65 -10.90
CA ARG A 378 -4.70 3.80 -11.04
C ARG A 378 -5.14 3.67 -12.49
N VAL A 379 -5.55 2.46 -12.86
CA VAL A 379 -6.30 2.17 -14.09
C VAL A 379 -7.56 1.41 -13.71
N VAL A 380 -8.71 2.01 -13.98
CA VAL A 380 -10.02 1.41 -13.75
C VAL A 380 -10.42 0.65 -15.00
N VAL A 381 -10.79 -0.62 -14.84
CA VAL A 381 -11.23 -1.49 -15.95
C VAL A 381 -12.73 -1.76 -15.90
N LYS A 382 -13.29 -2.09 -17.07
CA LYS A 382 -14.67 -2.55 -17.21
C LYS A 382 -14.85 -3.89 -16.52
N ASP A 383 -16.00 -4.08 -15.87
CA ASP A 383 -16.36 -5.31 -15.15
C ASP A 383 -16.26 -6.58 -16.03
N SER A 384 -16.51 -6.45 -17.34
CA SER A 384 -16.38 -7.56 -18.31
C SER A 384 -14.94 -8.03 -18.54
N ALA A 385 -13.94 -7.17 -18.30
CA ALA A 385 -12.53 -7.47 -18.50
C ALA A 385 -11.86 -8.04 -17.23
N VAL A 386 -12.48 -7.86 -16.06
CA VAL A 386 -11.90 -8.23 -14.76
C VAL A 386 -11.50 -9.70 -14.70
N ASN A 387 -12.40 -10.61 -15.08
CA ASN A 387 -12.12 -12.04 -15.02
C ASN A 387 -10.91 -12.43 -15.90
N ALA A 388 -10.83 -11.93 -17.13
CA ALA A 388 -9.71 -12.21 -18.03
C ALA A 388 -8.36 -11.78 -17.42
N ILE A 389 -8.33 -10.61 -16.75
CA ILE A 389 -7.14 -10.10 -16.05
C ILE A 389 -6.79 -11.03 -14.88
N CYS A 390 -7.76 -11.54 -14.13
CA CYS A 390 -7.51 -12.52 -13.06
C CYS A 390 -6.89 -13.84 -13.58
N TYR A 391 -7.14 -14.21 -14.84
CA TYR A 391 -6.51 -15.35 -15.51
C TYR A 391 -5.11 -15.03 -16.10
N GLY A 392 -4.65 -13.79 -16.00
CA GLY A 392 -3.32 -13.39 -16.49
C GLY A 392 -3.33 -12.76 -17.89
N ALA A 393 -4.49 -12.40 -18.43
CA ALA A 393 -4.57 -11.69 -19.70
C ALA A 393 -3.96 -10.28 -19.61
N LYS A 394 -3.34 -9.81 -20.69
CA LYS A 394 -2.85 -8.43 -20.79
C LYS A 394 -4.02 -7.45 -20.69
N ILE A 395 -3.80 -6.27 -20.11
CA ILE A 395 -4.81 -5.22 -20.06
C ILE A 395 -4.82 -4.52 -21.41
N MET A 396 -5.93 -4.64 -22.14
CA MET A 396 -6.12 -4.06 -23.47
C MET A 396 -6.93 -2.76 -23.38
N ILE A 397 -6.70 -1.82 -24.31
CA ILE A 397 -7.42 -0.53 -24.39
C ILE A 397 -8.95 -0.68 -24.27
N PRO A 398 -9.64 -1.61 -24.98
CA PRO A 398 -11.10 -1.72 -24.90
C PRO A 398 -11.63 -2.05 -23.49
N GLY A 399 -10.79 -2.65 -22.64
CA GLY A 399 -11.12 -2.99 -21.26
C GLY A 399 -10.90 -1.84 -20.27
N VAL A 400 -10.26 -0.74 -20.67
CA VAL A 400 -10.01 0.42 -19.80
C VAL A 400 -11.23 1.34 -19.78
N LEU A 401 -11.57 1.82 -18.59
CA LEU A 401 -12.67 2.74 -18.34
C LEU A 401 -12.14 4.14 -18.00
N ARG A 402 -11.25 4.21 -16.98
CA ARG A 402 -10.59 5.43 -16.53
C ARG A 402 -9.11 5.15 -16.24
N TYR A 403 -8.27 6.18 -16.34
CA TYR A 403 -6.83 6.08 -16.08
C TYR A 403 -6.29 7.35 -15.44
N GLU A 404 -5.23 7.24 -14.65
CA GLU A 404 -4.62 8.37 -13.96
C GLU A 404 -3.71 9.19 -14.88
N ASP A 405 -3.51 10.45 -14.51
CA ASP A 405 -2.61 11.34 -15.23
C ASP A 405 -1.14 11.06 -14.88
N GLY A 406 -0.24 11.40 -15.80
CA GLY A 406 1.20 11.26 -15.65
C GLY A 406 1.71 9.82 -15.57
N ILE A 407 0.98 8.80 -16.04
CA ILE A 407 1.48 7.42 -16.13
C ILE A 407 2.61 7.37 -17.15
N GLU A 408 3.78 6.92 -16.70
CA GLU A 408 4.96 6.74 -17.54
C GLU A 408 5.17 5.29 -17.96
N LEU A 409 5.98 5.10 -19.01
CA LEU A 409 6.27 3.77 -19.53
C LEU A 409 7.10 2.96 -18.51
N ASN A 410 6.75 1.69 -18.34
CA ASN A 410 7.32 0.76 -17.34
C ASN A 410 7.07 1.13 -15.86
N GLU A 411 6.21 2.10 -15.58
CA GLU A 411 5.80 2.41 -14.21
C GLU A 411 4.89 1.32 -13.63
N GLU A 412 4.97 1.09 -12.32
CA GLU A 412 4.08 0.17 -11.60
C GLU A 412 2.76 0.85 -11.24
N ILE A 413 1.67 0.27 -11.76
CA ILE A 413 0.30 0.77 -11.60
C ILE A 413 -0.59 -0.26 -10.91
N VAL A 414 -1.68 0.22 -10.29
CA VAL A 414 -2.75 -0.63 -9.76
C VAL A 414 -3.91 -0.66 -10.74
N VAL A 415 -4.34 -1.88 -11.09
CA VAL A 415 -5.54 -2.11 -11.88
C VAL A 415 -6.69 -2.42 -10.94
N MET A 416 -7.78 -1.67 -11.03
CA MET A 416 -8.90 -1.73 -10.09
C MET A 416 -10.26 -1.84 -10.79
N THR A 417 -11.26 -2.37 -10.07
CA THR A 417 -12.65 -2.39 -10.53
C THR A 417 -13.32 -1.03 -10.33
N THR A 418 -14.51 -0.86 -10.92
CA THR A 418 -15.38 0.29 -10.70
C THR A 418 -15.87 0.43 -9.25
N LYS A 419 -15.76 -0.64 -8.45
CA LYS A 419 -16.13 -0.71 -7.03
C LYS A 419 -14.96 -0.41 -6.08
N GLY A 420 -13.77 -0.16 -6.61
CA GLY A 420 -12.61 0.13 -5.79
C GLY A 420 -11.74 -1.07 -5.43
N GLU A 421 -12.03 -2.26 -5.97
CA GLU A 421 -11.29 -3.48 -5.62
C GLU A 421 -9.99 -3.57 -6.40
N ALA A 422 -8.89 -3.96 -5.75
CA ALA A 422 -7.62 -4.17 -6.43
C ALA A 422 -7.62 -5.52 -7.16
N ILE A 423 -7.50 -5.48 -8.49
CA ILE A 423 -7.45 -6.68 -9.34
C ILE A 423 -6.02 -7.20 -9.40
N ALA A 424 -5.09 -6.33 -9.80
CA ALA A 424 -3.70 -6.69 -10.02
C ALA A 424 -2.76 -5.47 -9.92
N LEU A 425 -1.49 -5.73 -9.60
CA LEU A 425 -0.38 -4.85 -9.93
C LEU A 425 0.07 -5.13 -11.36
N ALA A 426 0.28 -4.08 -12.14
CA ALA A 426 0.69 -4.17 -13.53
C ALA A 426 1.80 -3.16 -13.83
N ILE A 427 2.52 -3.40 -14.92
CA ILE A 427 3.55 -2.51 -15.46
C ILE A 427 2.95 -1.83 -16.68
N ALA A 428 2.90 -0.51 -16.67
CA ALA A 428 2.40 0.29 -17.78
C ALA A 428 3.25 0.06 -19.05
N GLN A 429 2.59 -0.11 -20.18
CA GLN A 429 3.20 -0.25 -21.52
C GLN A 429 2.84 0.92 -22.44
N MET A 430 1.98 1.82 -21.95
CA MET A 430 1.50 3.02 -22.62
C MET A 430 1.60 4.17 -21.62
N THR A 431 1.96 5.36 -22.09
CA THR A 431 1.88 6.60 -21.33
C THR A 431 0.46 7.15 -21.33
N THR A 432 0.11 8.03 -20.41
CA THR A 432 -1.22 8.68 -20.37
C THR A 432 -1.62 9.30 -21.71
N ALA A 433 -0.70 9.99 -22.39
CA ALA A 433 -0.96 10.59 -23.71
C ALA A 433 -1.32 9.55 -24.78
N THR A 434 -0.58 8.43 -24.81
CA THR A 434 -0.84 7.34 -25.78
C THR A 434 -2.15 6.60 -25.48
N MET A 435 -2.52 6.44 -24.21
CA MET A 435 -3.81 5.85 -23.84
C MET A 435 -4.99 6.68 -24.33
N CYS A 436 -4.82 8.01 -24.41
CA CYS A 436 -5.84 8.93 -24.93
C CYS A 436 -6.07 8.73 -26.43
N THR A 437 -5.00 8.69 -27.23
CA THR A 437 -5.10 8.73 -28.70
C THR A 437 -5.38 7.37 -29.35
N ILE A 438 -4.91 6.28 -28.76
CA ILE A 438 -4.94 4.97 -29.40
C ILE A 438 -6.25 4.21 -29.10
N ASP A 439 -6.80 3.51 -30.10
CA ASP A 439 -8.02 2.69 -29.97
C ASP A 439 -7.75 1.20 -29.67
N HIS A 440 -6.54 0.71 -29.96
CA HIS A 440 -6.17 -0.70 -29.82
C HIS A 440 -4.75 -0.86 -29.27
N GLY A 441 -4.53 -1.89 -28.47
CA GLY A 441 -3.19 -2.22 -27.96
C GLY A 441 -3.17 -2.58 -26.48
N VAL A 442 -1.97 -2.90 -26.01
CA VAL A 442 -1.72 -3.35 -24.64
C VAL A 442 -1.39 -2.13 -23.78
N VAL A 443 -2.26 -1.84 -22.82
CA VAL A 443 -2.10 -0.74 -21.85
C VAL A 443 -1.08 -1.12 -20.78
N ALA A 444 -1.19 -2.33 -20.26
CA ALA A 444 -0.33 -2.79 -19.19
C ALA A 444 -0.16 -4.32 -19.18
N LYS A 445 1.01 -4.74 -18.74
CA LYS A 445 1.36 -6.15 -18.53
C LYS A 445 1.22 -6.49 -17.05
N ILE A 446 0.54 -7.59 -16.73
CA ILE A 446 0.37 -8.01 -15.34
C ILE A 446 1.73 -8.35 -14.71
N LYS A 447 1.96 -7.81 -13.51
CA LYS A 447 3.08 -8.17 -12.63
C LYS A 447 2.62 -9.14 -11.56
N ARG A 448 1.46 -8.88 -10.93
CA ARG A 448 0.91 -9.73 -9.88
C ARG A 448 -0.61 -9.61 -9.79
N VAL A 449 -1.33 -10.71 -9.97
CA VAL A 449 -2.78 -10.78 -9.72
C VAL A 449 -3.04 -10.87 -8.21
N VAL A 450 -3.99 -10.08 -7.72
CA VAL A 450 -4.39 -10.01 -6.30
C VAL A 450 -5.78 -10.62 -6.11
N MET A 451 -6.76 -10.23 -6.93
CA MET A 451 -8.13 -10.74 -6.89
C MET A 451 -8.21 -12.24 -7.18
N GLU A 452 -9.23 -12.93 -6.66
CA GLU A 452 -9.45 -14.33 -7.00
C GLU A 452 -9.95 -14.52 -8.42
N ARG A 453 -9.72 -15.72 -8.94
CA ARG A 453 -10.33 -16.14 -10.20
C ARG A 453 -11.82 -16.34 -9.96
N ASP A 454 -12.62 -16.01 -10.98
CA ASP A 454 -14.07 -16.20 -10.98
C ASP A 454 -14.87 -15.39 -9.94
N THR A 455 -14.26 -14.41 -9.26
CA THR A 455 -15.01 -13.38 -8.52
C THR A 455 -15.98 -12.63 -9.45
N TYR A 456 -15.56 -12.38 -10.69
CA TYR A 456 -16.40 -11.87 -11.77
C TYR A 456 -16.62 -12.98 -12.80
N PRO A 457 -17.78 -13.04 -13.48
CA PRO A 457 -18.08 -14.09 -14.43
C PRO A 457 -17.23 -13.97 -15.71
N ARG A 458 -16.98 -15.10 -16.37
CA ARG A 458 -16.25 -15.16 -17.63
C ARG A 458 -17.10 -14.54 -18.75
N LYS A 459 -16.76 -13.32 -19.18
CA LYS A 459 -17.40 -12.63 -20.33
C LYS A 459 -16.59 -12.63 -21.62
N TRP A 460 -15.32 -13.03 -21.57
CA TRP A 460 -14.52 -13.25 -22.77
C TRP A 460 -15.05 -14.44 -23.60
N GLY A 461 -15.04 -14.32 -24.93
CA GLY A 461 -15.59 -15.34 -25.83
C GLY A 461 -17.12 -15.35 -25.99
N LEU A 462 -17.80 -14.32 -25.47
CA LEU A 462 -19.24 -14.04 -25.65
C LEU A 462 -19.50 -12.76 -26.47
N GLY A 463 -18.46 -12.10 -26.97
CA GLY A 463 -18.59 -10.92 -27.84
C GLY A 463 -19.28 -11.25 -29.16
N THR A 464 -19.80 -10.24 -29.87
CA THR A 464 -20.56 -10.41 -31.13
C THR A 464 -19.82 -11.30 -32.13
N THR A 465 -18.54 -11.07 -32.36
CA THR A 465 -17.68 -11.88 -33.23
C THR A 465 -17.44 -13.30 -32.71
N ALA A 466 -17.21 -13.47 -31.40
CA ALA A 466 -17.00 -14.78 -30.80
C ALA A 466 -18.28 -15.65 -30.78
N SER A 467 -19.43 -15.01 -30.55
CA SER A 467 -20.75 -15.62 -30.61
C SER A 467 -21.15 -15.95 -32.04
N TYR A 468 -20.86 -15.08 -33.01
CA TYR A 468 -21.03 -15.36 -34.45
C TYR A 468 -20.16 -16.55 -34.88
N LYS A 469 -18.89 -16.57 -34.49
CA LYS A 469 -17.99 -17.71 -34.73
C LYS A 469 -18.53 -19.02 -34.13
N LYS A 470 -19.06 -18.98 -32.89
CA LYS A 470 -19.68 -20.16 -32.25
C LYS A 470 -20.94 -20.62 -32.98
N LYS A 471 -21.79 -19.70 -33.45
CA LYS A 471 -22.96 -20.04 -34.29
C LYS A 471 -22.55 -20.70 -35.59
N MET A 472 -21.54 -20.16 -36.28
CA MET A 472 -21.01 -20.74 -37.51
C MET A 472 -20.39 -22.15 -37.31
N ILE A 473 -19.77 -22.42 -36.15
CA ILE A 473 -19.31 -23.76 -35.79
C ILE A 473 -20.50 -24.70 -35.55
N GLN A 474 -21.58 -24.23 -34.89
CA GLN A 474 -22.81 -25.01 -34.68
C GLN A 474 -23.55 -25.29 -36.00
N GLU A 475 -23.53 -24.34 -36.93
CA GLU A 475 -24.13 -24.45 -38.27
C GLU A 475 -23.26 -25.28 -39.24
N GLY A 476 -22.07 -25.73 -38.81
CA GLY A 476 -21.16 -26.54 -39.63
C GLY A 476 -20.47 -25.78 -40.77
N LEU A 477 -20.53 -24.44 -40.75
CA LEU A 477 -19.88 -23.55 -41.71
C LEU A 477 -18.37 -23.37 -41.40
N LEU A 478 -17.95 -23.74 -40.19
CA LEU A 478 -16.56 -23.75 -39.71
C LEU A 478 -16.24 -25.13 -39.11
N ASP A 479 -14.95 -25.50 -39.07
CA ASP A 479 -14.53 -26.75 -38.43
C ASP A 479 -14.72 -26.73 -36.89
N LYS A 480 -14.47 -27.87 -36.23
CA LYS A 480 -14.56 -28.01 -34.76
C LYS A 480 -13.60 -27.07 -33.99
N TYR A 481 -12.58 -26.55 -34.65
CA TYR A 481 -11.56 -25.66 -34.07
C TYR A 481 -11.77 -24.18 -34.50
N GLY A 482 -12.79 -23.90 -35.30
CA GLY A 482 -13.13 -22.58 -35.80
C GLY A 482 -12.27 -22.06 -36.96
N ASN A 483 -11.68 -22.96 -37.76
CA ASN A 483 -11.00 -22.64 -39.02
C ASN A 483 -11.97 -22.69 -40.21
N PRO A 484 -11.68 -21.94 -41.29
CA PRO A 484 -12.46 -22.00 -42.52
C PRO A 484 -12.47 -23.40 -43.14
N ASN A 485 -13.62 -23.81 -43.65
CA ASN A 485 -13.84 -25.02 -44.42
C ASN A 485 -14.48 -24.63 -45.78
N GLU A 486 -14.71 -25.59 -46.67
CA GLU A 486 -15.28 -25.33 -48.01
C GLU A 486 -16.66 -24.65 -48.00
N LYS A 487 -17.38 -24.74 -46.87
CA LYS A 487 -18.70 -24.13 -46.66
C LYS A 487 -18.65 -22.75 -46.00
N THR A 488 -17.46 -22.21 -45.72
CA THR A 488 -17.34 -20.92 -45.03
C THR A 488 -17.69 -19.76 -45.99
N PRO A 489 -18.63 -18.87 -45.61
CA PRO A 489 -18.99 -17.72 -46.44
C PRO A 489 -17.79 -16.81 -46.72
N GLY A 490 -17.69 -16.30 -47.95
CA GLY A 490 -16.63 -15.36 -48.37
C GLY A 490 -16.54 -14.10 -47.51
N SER A 491 -17.66 -13.66 -46.92
CA SER A 491 -17.71 -12.54 -45.98
C SER A 491 -16.92 -12.78 -44.69
N TYR A 492 -16.84 -14.03 -44.21
CA TYR A 492 -16.06 -14.39 -43.02
C TYR A 492 -14.56 -14.50 -43.35
N LEU A 493 -14.20 -14.97 -44.55
CA LEU A 493 -12.82 -14.95 -45.05
C LEU A 493 -12.31 -13.51 -45.21
N GLN A 494 -13.17 -12.61 -45.69
CA GLN A 494 -12.86 -11.19 -45.80
C GLN A 494 -12.72 -10.53 -44.42
N MET A 495 -13.56 -10.90 -43.44
CA MET A 495 -13.43 -10.46 -42.04
C MET A 495 -12.14 -10.95 -41.37
N LEU A 496 -11.65 -12.14 -41.71
CA LEU A 496 -10.37 -12.68 -41.24
C LEU A 496 -9.16 -11.96 -41.89
N GLN A 497 -9.26 -11.64 -43.19
CA GLN A 497 -8.20 -10.93 -43.92
C GLN A 497 -8.14 -9.43 -43.61
N ALA A 498 -9.27 -8.80 -43.26
CA ALA A 498 -9.37 -7.35 -43.15
C ALA A 498 -9.03 -6.75 -41.78
N GLY A 499 -8.67 -7.53 -40.75
CA GLY A 499 -8.14 -7.01 -39.48
C GLY A 499 -8.78 -5.70 -38.99
N HIS A 500 -10.11 -5.71 -38.77
CA HIS A 500 -11.01 -4.58 -38.43
C HIS A 500 -11.41 -3.59 -39.53
N ILE A 501 -12.73 -3.48 -39.81
CA ILE A 501 -13.40 -2.18 -40.11
C ILE A 501 -14.79 -2.11 -39.45
N LYS A 502 -15.14 -0.87 -39.06
CA LYS A 502 -16.29 -0.32 -38.32
C LYS A 502 -17.67 -0.82 -38.79
N SER A 503 -18.60 -0.96 -37.84
CA SER A 503 -20.01 -1.21 -38.09
C SER A 503 -20.75 0.08 -38.45
N GLU A 504 -21.45 0.10 -39.58
CA GLU A 504 -22.59 0.99 -39.80
C GLU A 504 -23.88 0.16 -39.95
N PRO A 505 -25.06 0.72 -39.56
CA PRO A 505 -26.32 -0.01 -39.54
C PRO A 505 -27.00 0.03 -40.92
N VAL A 506 -27.44 -1.13 -41.40
CA VAL A 506 -28.15 -1.28 -42.67
C VAL A 506 -29.64 -0.96 -42.49
N THR A 507 -30.13 0.09 -43.14
CA THR A 507 -31.54 0.25 -43.52
C THR A 507 -31.79 -0.40 -44.89
N PRO A 508 -32.92 -1.09 -45.13
CA PRO A 508 -33.17 -1.76 -46.40
C PRO A 508 -33.79 -0.79 -47.41
N ARG A 509 -33.27 -0.75 -48.64
CA ARG A 509 -33.98 -0.20 -49.80
C ARG A 509 -33.97 -1.16 -50.97
N SER A 510 -35.18 -1.41 -51.44
CA SER A 510 -35.63 -2.14 -52.62
C SER A 510 -35.25 -1.46 -53.94
N ALA A 511 -34.93 -2.24 -54.98
CA ALA A 511 -35.57 -2.25 -56.31
C ALA A 511 -34.65 -2.84 -57.41
N SER A 512 -35.12 -3.95 -57.98
CA SER A 512 -35.20 -4.41 -59.39
C SER A 512 -34.24 -3.95 -60.53
N PRO A 513 -34.11 -4.75 -61.61
CA PRO A 513 -32.93 -4.84 -62.47
C PRO A 513 -33.04 -4.11 -63.82
N VAL A 514 -31.91 -3.87 -64.49
CA VAL A 514 -31.83 -3.47 -65.91
C VAL A 514 -30.79 -4.34 -66.64
N ILE A 515 -31.15 -4.70 -67.88
CA ILE A 515 -30.56 -5.69 -68.78
C ILE A 515 -29.78 -4.98 -69.94
N LYS A 516 -28.81 -5.71 -70.53
CA LYS A 516 -28.10 -5.54 -71.85
C LYS A 516 -26.94 -4.53 -71.88
N THR A 517 -25.80 -4.76 -72.55
CA THR A 517 -25.55 -5.49 -73.83
C THR A 517 -24.05 -5.85 -73.98
N GLU A 518 -23.78 -6.83 -74.85
CA GLU A 518 -22.47 -7.34 -75.31
C GLU A 518 -21.76 -6.39 -76.30
N GLU A 519 -20.43 -6.47 -76.40
CA GLU A 519 -19.69 -6.43 -77.68
C GLU A 519 -18.23 -6.96 -77.55
N GLU A 520 -17.87 -7.78 -78.54
CA GLU A 520 -16.57 -8.38 -78.94
C GLU A 520 -15.50 -7.33 -79.33
N ALA A 521 -14.19 -7.53 -79.57
CA ALA A 521 -13.20 -8.61 -79.61
C ALA A 521 -11.79 -7.99 -79.80
N THR A 522 -10.75 -8.85 -79.81
CA THR A 522 -9.44 -8.78 -80.54
C THR A 522 -8.11 -8.66 -79.76
N LEU A 523 -7.45 -9.83 -79.60
CA LEU A 523 -6.12 -10.23 -80.10
C LEU A 523 -4.91 -9.25 -80.07
N LYS A 524 -3.82 -9.64 -79.37
CA LYS A 524 -2.52 -10.08 -79.96
C LYS A 524 -1.39 -10.30 -78.92
N ARG A 525 -0.70 -11.44 -79.04
CA ARG A 525 0.71 -11.69 -78.61
C ARG A 525 1.68 -11.17 -79.69
N PRO A 526 2.95 -10.86 -79.37
CA PRO A 526 4.07 -11.80 -79.64
C PRO A 526 5.09 -11.86 -78.47
N LYS A 527 5.56 -13.05 -78.06
CA LYS A 527 6.79 -13.79 -78.48
C LYS A 527 8.14 -13.19 -78.01
N SER A 528 8.88 -14.06 -77.32
CA SER A 528 10.27 -14.05 -76.82
C SER A 528 11.36 -14.00 -77.91
N PRO A 529 12.64 -13.86 -77.54
CA PRO A 529 13.59 -15.01 -77.49
C PRO A 529 14.51 -14.94 -76.24
N VAL A 530 15.00 -16.00 -75.56
CA VAL A 530 15.72 -17.27 -75.84
C VAL A 530 17.16 -17.12 -76.37
N SER A 531 18.13 -17.52 -75.53
CA SER A 531 19.34 -18.35 -75.78
C SER A 531 20.34 -18.13 -74.62
N ASP A 532 21.14 -19.05 -74.06
CA ASP A 532 21.34 -20.51 -74.15
C ASP A 532 22.36 -20.90 -73.04
N ASP A 533 22.58 -22.21 -72.88
CA ASP A 533 23.79 -22.92 -72.38
C ASP A 533 23.94 -23.45 -70.93
N GLU A 534 23.79 -24.78 -70.86
CA GLU A 534 24.73 -25.84 -70.45
C GLU A 534 25.38 -25.92 -69.04
N ASP A 535 24.94 -26.97 -68.35
CA ASP A 535 25.61 -28.03 -67.55
C ASP A 535 27.10 -27.97 -67.09
N LYS A 536 27.26 -28.34 -65.80
CA LYS A 536 28.33 -29.11 -65.11
C LYS A 536 29.61 -28.46 -64.53
N LYS A 537 29.64 -28.54 -63.19
CA LYS A 537 30.71 -29.04 -62.27
C LYS A 537 32.07 -28.28 -62.19
N LYS A 538 32.34 -27.66 -61.03
CA LYS A 538 33.28 -28.16 -59.97
C LYS A 538 33.55 -27.13 -58.84
N HIS A 539 33.29 -27.58 -57.61
CA HIS A 539 34.07 -27.43 -56.36
C HIS A 539 34.80 -26.13 -55.94
N LYS A 540 34.33 -25.56 -54.81
CA LYS A 540 35.02 -25.28 -53.50
C LYS A 540 34.29 -24.07 -52.85
N HIS A 541 33.60 -24.16 -51.71
CA HIS A 541 34.08 -24.52 -50.38
C HIS A 541 33.00 -25.23 -49.53
N LYS A 542 33.42 -26.27 -48.80
CA LYS A 542 32.63 -27.04 -47.81
C LYS A 542 32.37 -26.23 -46.53
N LYS A 543 31.14 -26.32 -45.98
CA LYS A 543 30.87 -26.77 -44.59
C LYS A 543 29.36 -26.97 -44.37
N HIS A 544 28.92 -28.23 -44.33
CA HIS A 544 27.71 -28.68 -43.62
C HIS A 544 27.88 -30.16 -43.24
N LYS A 545 27.36 -30.50 -42.05
CA LYS A 545 27.14 -31.84 -41.43
C LYS A 545 28.25 -32.42 -40.53
N HIS A 546 27.99 -32.28 -39.23
CA HIS A 546 28.14 -33.20 -38.06
C HIS A 546 28.05 -32.26 -36.83
N ASP A 547 27.27 -32.44 -35.77
CA ASP A 547 26.93 -33.57 -34.90
C ASP A 547 25.63 -33.17 -34.13
N LYS A 548 24.67 -33.99 -33.70
CA LYS A 548 24.74 -35.31 -33.04
C LYS A 548 25.77 -35.40 -31.91
N HIS A 549 25.93 -34.31 -31.15
CA HIS A 549 26.60 -34.29 -29.84
C HIS A 549 26.02 -33.14 -29.01
N SER A 550 24.87 -33.35 -28.38
CA SER A 550 24.43 -32.48 -27.27
C SER A 550 23.39 -33.13 -26.35
N SER A 551 23.04 -34.41 -26.56
CA SER A 551 22.09 -35.14 -25.71
C SER A 551 22.76 -36.20 -24.82
N GLU A 552 24.02 -36.59 -25.06
CA GLU A 552 24.76 -37.53 -24.20
C GLU A 552 25.57 -36.83 -23.09
N ALA A 553 26.07 -35.61 -23.34
CA ALA A 553 26.86 -34.86 -22.34
C ALA A 553 26.03 -34.40 -21.11
N VAL A 554 24.72 -34.24 -21.28
CA VAL A 554 23.81 -33.86 -20.16
C VAL A 554 23.45 -35.07 -19.30
N GLN A 555 23.63 -36.28 -19.83
CA GLN A 555 23.29 -37.52 -19.13
C GLN A 555 24.50 -38.09 -18.35
N GLU A 556 25.72 -37.91 -18.87
CA GLU A 556 26.97 -38.24 -18.13
C GLU A 556 27.23 -37.30 -16.93
N GLU A 557 26.96 -35.99 -17.05
CA GLU A 557 27.09 -35.05 -15.90
C GLU A 557 26.08 -35.33 -14.78
N LEU A 558 24.91 -35.90 -15.11
CA LEU A 558 23.89 -36.28 -14.11
C LEU A 558 24.24 -37.60 -13.40
N GLU A 559 24.96 -38.51 -14.05
CA GLU A 559 25.43 -39.77 -13.48
C GLU A 559 26.70 -39.60 -12.62
N GLU A 560 27.62 -38.70 -12.98
CA GLU A 560 28.79 -38.37 -12.14
C GLU A 560 28.37 -37.72 -10.81
N VAL A 561 27.41 -36.78 -10.83
CA VAL A 561 26.90 -36.10 -9.62
C VAL A 561 26.11 -37.05 -8.71
N ALA A 562 25.47 -38.08 -9.28
CA ALA A 562 24.80 -39.14 -8.51
C ALA A 562 25.80 -40.13 -7.88
N SER A 563 26.91 -40.42 -8.56
CA SER A 563 27.99 -41.30 -8.07
C SER A 563 28.78 -40.67 -6.92
N GLU A 564 29.05 -39.35 -6.97
CA GLU A 564 29.70 -38.61 -5.89
C GLU A 564 28.82 -38.48 -4.64
N LYS A 565 27.50 -38.33 -4.81
CA LYS A 565 26.54 -38.33 -3.70
C LYS A 565 26.44 -39.70 -3.03
N LYS A 566 26.57 -40.81 -3.77
CA LYS A 566 26.64 -42.17 -3.20
C LYS A 566 27.97 -42.43 -2.47
N LYS A 567 29.11 -41.97 -3.00
CA LYS A 567 30.42 -42.08 -2.31
C LYS A 567 30.49 -41.26 -1.02
N LYS A 568 29.93 -40.03 -0.98
CA LYS A 568 29.85 -39.22 0.26
C LYS A 568 28.91 -39.80 1.31
N LYS A 569 27.82 -40.49 0.91
CA LYS A 569 26.90 -41.17 1.85
C LYS A 569 27.51 -42.45 2.45
N LYS A 570 28.35 -43.17 1.69
CA LYS A 570 29.08 -44.36 2.17
C LYS A 570 30.22 -44.01 3.14
N LYS A 571 30.98 -42.94 2.85
CA LYS A 571 32.04 -42.41 3.73
C LYS A 571 31.53 -41.78 5.04
N LYS A 572 30.25 -41.39 5.10
CA LYS A 572 29.61 -40.88 6.32
C LYS A 572 29.08 -42.00 7.23
N LYS A 573 28.67 -43.14 6.64
CA LYS A 573 28.27 -44.36 7.37
C LYS A 573 29.46 -45.14 7.96
N GLU A 574 30.62 -45.15 7.30
CA GLU A 574 31.85 -45.78 7.86
C GLU A 574 32.49 -44.96 8.99
N LYS A 575 32.23 -43.64 9.06
CA LYS A 575 32.71 -42.78 10.15
C LYS A 575 31.80 -42.75 11.39
N GLU A 576 30.54 -43.19 11.27
CA GLU A 576 29.63 -43.33 12.41
C GLU A 576 29.74 -44.71 13.09
N LEU A 577 30.44 -45.67 12.47
CA LEU A 577 30.65 -47.04 12.98
C LEU A 577 32.04 -47.25 13.63
N THR A 578 32.83 -46.20 13.82
CA THR A 578 34.19 -46.25 14.41
C THR A 578 34.34 -45.38 15.67
N THR A 579 33.23 -44.99 16.30
CA THR A 579 33.22 -44.19 17.53
C THR A 579 32.28 -44.74 18.61
N GLU A 580 31.98 -46.04 18.54
CA GLU A 580 31.41 -46.80 19.66
C GLU A 580 32.30 -48.04 19.86
N ASP A 581 33.42 -47.84 20.55
CA ASP A 581 34.15 -48.79 21.40
C ASP A 581 35.04 -47.97 22.36
#